data_AF-A0AAE0AIQ9-F1
#
_entry.id   AF-A0AAE0AIQ9-F1
#
_cell.length_a   1.000
_cell.length_b   1.000
_cell.length_c   1.000
_cell.angle_alpha   90.00
_cell.angle_beta   90.00
_cell.angle_gamma   90.00
#
_symmetry.space_group_name_H-M   'P 1'
#
loop_
_entity.id
_entity.type
_entity.pdbx_description
1 polymer ?
#
loop_
_entity_poly.entity_id
_entity_poly.type
_entity_poly.pdbx_seq_one_letter_code
_entity_poly.pdbx_strand_id
1 'polypeptide(L)' 'DMTITELANTKGIQVQIAGCIDGKEIALVKWIREGRVHLQTIGAKIDFGSYTVRTIYAVLGIKI' A
#
# COMPACT_ATOMS: atom_id res chain seq x y z
N ASP A 1 17.88 -11.04 4.39
CA ASP A 1 16.49 -10.76 4.84
C ASP A 1 15.51 -11.17 3.75
N MET A 2 14.42 -11.86 4.11
CA MET A 2 13.37 -12.27 3.17
C MET A 2 12.55 -11.07 2.71
N THR A 3 12.14 -11.08 1.44
CA THR A 3 11.38 -10.00 0.80
C THR A 3 9.87 -10.17 1.00
N ILE A 4 9.09 -9.10 0.86
CA ILE A 4 7.64 -9.13 1.10
C ILE A 4 6.94 -10.06 0.08
N THR A 5 7.42 -10.07 -1.15
CA THR A 5 6.93 -10.91 -2.25
C THR A 5 7.22 -12.39 -2.02
N GLU A 6 8.37 -12.74 -1.44
CA GLU A 6 8.68 -14.12 -1.04
C GLU A 6 7.74 -14.60 0.08
N LEU A 7 7.51 -13.76 1.10
CA LEU A 7 6.61 -14.10 2.22
C LEU A 7 5.16 -14.29 1.77
N ALA A 8 4.68 -13.44 0.86
CA ALA A 8 3.31 -13.48 0.34
C ALA A 8 3.14 -14.40 -0.88
N ASN A 9 4.21 -15.08 -1.33
CA ASN A 9 4.23 -15.90 -2.54
C ASN A 9 3.56 -15.21 -3.75
N THR A 10 3.92 -13.95 -4.00
CA THR A 10 3.38 -13.13 -5.09
C THR A 10 4.47 -12.58 -6.00
N LYS A 11 4.11 -12.24 -7.24
CA LYS A 11 5.04 -11.65 -8.23
C LYS A 11 5.32 -10.17 -7.96
N GLY A 12 4.47 -9.51 -7.19
CA GLY A 12 4.63 -8.11 -6.85
C GLY A 12 3.51 -7.62 -5.94
N ILE A 13 3.81 -6.57 -5.19
CA ILE A 13 2.88 -5.89 -4.30
C ILE A 13 3.18 -4.39 -4.31
N GLN A 14 2.15 -3.57 -4.20
CA GLN A 14 2.28 -2.14 -3.97
C GLN A 14 1.38 -1.77 -2.80
N VAL A 15 1.94 -1.17 -1.76
CA VAL A 15 1.16 -0.71 -0.59
C VAL A 15 1.29 0.80 -0.50
N GLN A 16 0.17 1.50 -0.46
CA GLN A 16 0.09 2.94 -0.31
C GLN A 16 -0.66 3.29 0.99
N ILE A 17 -0.10 4.23 1.75
CA ILE A 17 -0.69 4.80 2.95
C ILE A 17 -0.77 6.31 2.75
N ALA A 18 -1.95 6.89 3.01
CA ALA A 18 -2.21 8.31 2.89
C ALA A 18 -2.80 8.88 4.20
N GLY A 19 -2.32 10.04 4.64
CA GLY A 19 -2.87 10.80 5.77
C GLY A 19 -1.79 11.41 6.66
N CYS A 20 -2.17 11.82 7.87
CA CYS A 20 -1.28 12.38 8.89
C CYS A 20 -0.40 11.28 9.52
N ILE A 21 0.57 10.79 8.73
CA ILE A 21 1.48 9.72 9.14
C ILE A 21 2.41 10.24 10.24
N ASP A 22 2.66 9.44 11.27
CA ASP A 22 3.57 9.77 12.38
C ASP A 22 3.11 10.97 13.23
N GLY A 23 1.80 11.22 13.29
CA GLY A 23 1.22 12.32 14.06
C GLY A 23 1.54 13.71 13.49
N LYS A 24 2.05 13.78 12.26
CA LYS A 24 2.36 15.05 11.58
C LYS A 24 1.08 15.77 11.20
N GLU A 25 1.07 17.08 11.39
CA GLU A 25 -0.04 17.96 11.01
C GLU A 25 -0.29 17.94 9.49
N ILE A 26 0.75 17.68 8.70
CA ILE A 26 0.70 17.63 7.24
C ILE A 26 0.42 16.19 6.79
N ALA A 27 -0.64 16.03 5.99
CA ALA A 27 -0.95 14.76 5.36
C ALA A 27 0.05 14.42 4.25
N LEU A 28 0.53 13.18 4.23
CA LEU A 28 1.49 12.66 3.26
C LEU A 28 1.01 11.35 2.68
N VAL A 29 1.50 11.04 1.47
CA VAL A 29 1.31 9.74 0.84
C VAL A 29 2.65 9.03 0.80
N LYS A 30 2.75 7.88 1.45
CA LYS A 30 3.89 6.98 1.36
C LYS A 30 3.47 5.73 0.63
N TRP A 31 4.34 5.21 -0.22
CA TRP A 31 4.12 3.93 -0.85
C TRP A 31 5.41 3.13 -0.90
N ILE A 32 5.25 1.82 -0.84
CA ILE A 32 6.30 0.85 -1.11
C ILE A 32 5.83 -0.02 -2.26
N ARG A 33 6.77 -0.48 -3.06
CA ARG A 33 6.50 -1.40 -4.15
C ARG A 33 7.64 -2.39 -4.25
N GLU A 34 7.27 -3.65 -4.38
CA GLU A 34 8.21 -4.74 -4.51
C GLU A 34 7.73 -5.66 -5.63
N GLY A 35 8.66 -6.21 -6.41
CA GLY A 35 8.34 -7.04 -7.57
C GLY A 35 7.61 -6.30 -8.70
N ARG A 36 6.90 -7.06 -9.54
CA ARG A 36 6.24 -6.56 -10.76
C ARG A 36 4.74 -6.34 -10.54
N VAL A 37 4.31 -5.08 -10.58
CA VAL A 37 2.89 -4.66 -10.52
C VAL A 37 2.52 -3.86 -11.78
N HIS A 38 1.83 -4.49 -12.72
CA HIS A 38 1.49 -3.89 -14.02
C HIS A 38 0.10 -3.26 -14.02
N LEU A 39 -0.02 -2.04 -13.46
CA LEU A 39 -1.31 -1.34 -13.32
C LEU A 39 -1.94 -0.92 -14.65
N GLN A 40 -1.16 -0.79 -15.73
CA GLN A 40 -1.67 -0.40 -17.05
C GLN A 40 -2.14 -1.60 -17.89
N THR A 41 -1.79 -2.82 -17.49
CA THR A 41 -2.11 -4.03 -18.26
C THR A 41 -3.49 -4.52 -17.87
N ILE A 42 -4.49 -4.29 -18.73
CA ILE A 42 -5.90 -4.67 -18.50
C ILE A 42 -6.06 -6.18 -18.21
N GLY A 43 -5.26 -7.02 -18.87
CA GLY A 43 -5.27 -8.47 -18.64
C GLY A 43 -4.50 -8.96 -17.41
N ALA A 44 -3.89 -8.06 -16.63
CA ALA A 44 -3.19 -8.45 -15.42
C ALA A 44 -4.19 -8.85 -14.33
N LYS A 45 -3.98 -10.02 -13.73
CA LYS A 45 -4.72 -10.44 -12.54
C LYS A 45 -4.12 -9.71 -11.34
N ILE A 46 -4.84 -8.71 -10.83
CA ILE A 46 -4.43 -7.89 -9.70
C ILE A 46 -5.61 -7.84 -8.73
N ASP A 47 -5.38 -8.27 -7.51
CA ASP A 47 -6.31 -8.05 -6.41
C ASP A 47 -6.04 -6.66 -5.84
N PHE A 48 -7.10 -5.86 -5.69
CA PHE A 48 -7.02 -4.52 -5.14
C PHE A 48 -7.92 -4.41 -3.91
N GLY A 49 -7.39 -3.80 -2.85
CA GLY A 49 -8.11 -3.56 -1.62
C GLY A 49 -7.87 -2.14 -1.10
N SER A 50 -8.89 -1.55 -0.49
CA SER A 50 -8.73 -0.30 0.24
C SER A 50 -9.37 -0.39 1.62
N TYR A 51 -8.71 0.18 2.61
CA TYR A 51 -9.18 0.17 4.00
C TYR A 51 -8.88 1.50 4.68
N THR A 52 -9.76 1.91 5.58
CA THR A 52 -9.61 3.14 6.36
C THR A 52 -9.31 2.80 7.81
N VAL A 53 -8.20 3.31 8.32
CA VAL A 53 -7.77 3.14 9.71
C VAL A 53 -8.03 4.44 10.47
N ARG A 54 -8.82 4.37 11.53
CA ARG A 54 -9.00 5.48 12.46
C ARG A 54 -7.96 5.36 13.58
N THR A 55 -7.12 6.37 13.73
CA THR A 55 -6.23 6.52 14.88
C THR A 55 -6.81 7.54 15.84
N ILE A 56 -6.17 7.72 16.99
CA ILE A 56 -6.54 8.72 17.99
C ILE A 56 -6.48 10.17 17.46
N TYR A 57 -5.59 10.45 16.51
CA TYR A 57 -5.35 11.82 16.03
C TYR A 57 -5.87 12.07 14.62
N ALA A 58 -6.06 11.03 13.81
CA ALA A 58 -6.38 11.18 12.40
C ALA A 58 -7.00 9.93 11.78
N VAL A 59 -7.37 10.05 10.51
CA VAL A 59 -7.78 8.93 9.67
C VAL A 59 -6.70 8.67 8.62
N LEU A 60 -6.30 7.41 8.46
CA LEU A 60 -5.34 6.95 7.47
C LEU A 60 -6.05 6.09 6.42
N GLY A 61 -5.77 6.35 5.15
CA GLY A 61 -6.21 5.51 4.04
C GLY A 61 -5.11 4.55 3.61
N ILE A 62 -5.44 3.26 3.50
CA ILE A 62 -4.54 2.21 3.01
C ILE A 62 -5.09 1.68 1.69
N LYS A 63 -4.22 1.54 0.69
CA LYS A 63 -4.50 0.88 -0.59
C LYS A 63 -3.44 -0.18 -0.84
N ILE A 64 -3.85 -1.36 -1.27
CA ILE A 64 -3.00 -2.50 -1.61
C ILE A 64 -3.40 -2.96 -3.01
#